data_AF-A0A6L4YNN1-F1
#
_entry.id   AF-A0A6L4YNN1-F1
#
_cell.length_a   1.000
_cell.length_b   1.000
_cell.length_c   1.000
_cell.angle_alpha   90.00
_cell.angle_beta   90.00
_cell.angle_gamma   90.00
#
_symmetry.space_group_name_H-M   'P 1'
#
loop_
_entity.id
_entity.type
_entity.pdbx_description
1 polymer ?
#
loop_
_entity_poly.entity_id
_entity_poly.type
_entity_poly.pdbx_seq_one_letter_code
_entity_poly.pdbx_strand_id
1 'polypeptide(L)' 'MTLEKARQLLGTQVSFGGGYNRNGARLILADVAKEHGQAAADSLIREFRLDQLFGFAPGQAL' A
#
# COMPACT_ATOMS: atom_id res chain seq x y z
N MET A 1 -11.96 1.63 0.42
CA MET A 1 -12.17 0.18 0.60
C MET A 1 -11.99 -0.26 2.06
N THR A 2 -12.40 -1.47 2.47
CA THR A 2 -12.05 -2.00 3.80
C THR A 2 -10.55 -2.32 3.91
N LEU A 3 -9.98 -2.24 5.13
CA LEU A 3 -8.57 -2.60 5.37
C LEU A 3 -8.26 -4.04 4.97
N GLU A 4 -9.20 -4.97 5.19
CA GLU A 4 -9.01 -6.35 4.79
C GLU A 4 -8.90 -6.49 3.26
N LYS A 5 -9.75 -5.77 2.51
CA LYS A 5 -9.66 -5.77 1.06
C LYS A 5 -8.34 -5.15 0.59
N ALA A 6 -7.87 -4.09 1.25
CA ALA A 6 -6.58 -3.48 0.94
C ALA A 6 -5.42 -4.48 1.12
N ARG A 7 -5.40 -5.25 2.23
CA ARG A 7 -4.39 -6.30 2.45
C ARG A 7 -4.39 -7.35 1.34
N GLN A 8 -5.57 -7.84 0.96
CA GLN A 8 -5.68 -8.81 -0.13
C GLN A 8 -5.10 -8.26 -1.44
N LEU A 9 -5.46 -7.03 -1.80
CA LEU A 9 -4.98 -6.40 -3.03
C LEU A 9 -3.48 -6.12 -2.99
N LEU A 10 -2.96 -5.60 -1.87
CA LEU A 10 -1.52 -5.38 -1.68
C LEU A 10 -0.73 -6.68 -1.70
N GLY A 11 -1.25 -7.74 -1.08
CA GLY A 11 -0.69 -9.09 -1.15
C GLY A 11 -0.51 -9.56 -2.60
N THR A 12 -1.52 -9.34 -3.45
CA THR A 12 -1.41 -9.59 -4.88
C THR A 12 -0.33 -8.72 -5.53
N GLN A 13 -0.28 -7.41 -5.24
CA GLN A 13 0.72 -6.50 -5.81
C GLN A 13 2.16 -6.94 -5.50
N VAL A 14 2.43 -7.40 -4.27
CA VAL A 14 3.78 -7.82 -3.86
C VAL A 14 4.15 -9.22 -4.35
N SER A 15 3.17 -10.08 -4.62
CA SER A 15 3.40 -11.47 -5.05
C SER A 15 3.86 -11.57 -6.50
N PHE A 16 3.48 -10.62 -7.34
CA PHE A 16 3.97 -10.55 -8.73
C PHE A 16 5.26 -9.71 -8.76
N GLY A 17 6.41 -10.36 -8.96
CA GLY A 17 7.75 -9.75 -8.89
C GLY A 17 8.12 -8.79 -10.04
N GLY A 18 7.30 -7.77 -10.32
CA GLY A 18 7.56 -6.76 -11.35
C GLY A 18 7.06 -5.36 -10.98
N GLY A 19 7.83 -4.32 -11.31
CA GLY A 19 7.56 -2.92 -10.95
C GLY A 19 6.23 -2.33 -11.47
N TYR A 20 5.52 -3.03 -12.34
CA TYR A 20 4.15 -2.68 -12.77
C TYR A 20 3.15 -2.62 -11.61
N ASN A 21 3.45 -3.25 -10.48
CA ASN A 21 2.57 -3.29 -9.30
C ASN A 21 2.71 -2.09 -8.36
N ARG A 22 3.70 -1.23 -8.60
CA ARG A 22 3.92 0.00 -7.80
C ARG A 22 2.72 0.94 -7.88
N ASN A 23 2.25 1.25 -9.10
CA ASN A 23 1.13 2.19 -9.27
C ASN A 23 -0.18 1.65 -8.70
N GLY A 24 -0.43 0.35 -8.83
CA GLY A 24 -1.57 -0.31 -8.19
C GLY A 24 -1.52 -0.20 -6.66
N ALA A 25 -0.36 -0.51 -6.07
CA ALA A 25 -0.15 -0.34 -4.64
C ALA A 25 -0.33 1.12 -4.17
N ARG A 26 0.13 2.11 -4.95
CA ARG A 26 -0.07 3.54 -4.64
C ARG A 26 -1.56 3.91 -4.59
N LEU A 27 -2.36 3.46 -5.57
CA LEU A 27 -3.80 3.75 -5.60
C LEU A 27 -4.53 3.11 -4.42
N ILE A 28 -4.16 1.88 -4.05
CA ILE A 28 -4.74 1.20 -2.88
C ILE A 28 -4.41 1.98 -1.60
N LEU A 29 -3.15 2.38 -1.41
CA LEU A 29 -2.74 3.14 -0.23
C LEU A 29 -3.40 4.53 -0.16
N ALA A 30 -3.58 5.20 -1.30
CA ALA A 30 -4.27 6.50 -1.35
C ALA A 30 -5.74 6.38 -0.94
N ASP A 31 -6.43 5.32 -1.38
CA ASP A 31 -7.81 5.04 -0.96
C ASP A 31 -7.90 4.72 0.54
N VAL A 32 -6.95 3.93 1.07
CA VAL A 32 -6.84 3.66 2.51
C VAL A 32 -6.59 4.95 3.29
N ALA A 33 -5.67 5.81 2.85
CA ALA A 33 -5.36 7.07 3.52
C ALA A 33 -6.58 8.00 3.54
N LYS A 34 -7.35 8.03 2.45
CA LYS A 34 -8.58 8.82 2.33
C LYS A 34 -9.68 8.33 3.27
N GLU A 35 -9.88 7.02 3.39
CA GLU A 35 -11.00 6.45 4.15
C GLU A 35 -10.69 6.14 5.62
N HIS A 36 -9.46 5.70 5.92
CA HIS A 36 -9.02 5.22 7.24
C HIS A 36 -7.89 6.04 7.84
N GLY A 37 -7.44 7.08 7.13
CA GLY A 37 -6.37 7.97 7.56
C GLY A 37 -4.96 7.46 7.22
N GLN A 38 -4.01 8.39 7.22
CA GLN A 38 -2.61 8.11 6.85
C GLN A 38 -1.97 7.03 7.73
N ALA A 39 -2.32 6.97 9.02
CA ALA A 39 -1.78 5.97 9.94
C ALA A 39 -2.12 4.53 9.52
N ALA A 40 -3.29 4.31 8.91
CA ALA A 40 -3.68 3.00 8.39
C ALA A 40 -2.88 2.64 7.13
N ALA A 41 -2.67 3.61 6.22
CA ALA A 41 -1.82 3.42 5.04
C ALA A 41 -0.35 3.14 5.44
N ASP A 42 0.18 3.87 6.42
CA ASP A 42 1.52 3.67 6.96
C ASP A 42 1.70 2.29 7.60
N SER A 43 0.66 1.79 8.27
CA SER A 43 0.65 0.44 8.84
C SER A 43 0.77 -0.61 7.73
N LEU A 44 0.05 -0.44 6.62
CA LEU A 44 0.13 -1.34 5.46
C LEU A 44 1.48 -1.25 4.73
N ILE A 45 2.06 -0.04 4.62
CA ILE A 45 3.41 0.16 4.07
C ILE A 45 4.42 -0.69 4.84
N ARG A 46 4.35 -0.69 6.18
CA ARG A 46 5.23 -1.49 7.05
C ARG A 46 4.92 -2.99 6.96
N GLU A 47 3.64 -3.36 6.99
CA GLU A 47 3.17 -4.75 6.93
C GLU A 47 3.70 -5.48 5.68
N PHE A 48 3.68 -4.82 4.52
CA PHE A 48 4.09 -5.40 3.25
C PHE A 48 5.50 -4.99 2.78
N ARG A 49 6.27 -4.27 3.61
CA ARG A 49 7.62 -3.74 3.28
C ARG A 49 7.64 -2.96 1.95
N LEU A 50 6.62 -2.13 1.74
CA LEU A 50 6.44 -1.41 0.48
C LEU A 50 7.45 -0.27 0.30
N ASP A 51 8.10 0.15 1.39
CA ASP A 51 9.28 1.00 1.38
C ASP A 51 10.42 0.37 0.58
N GLN A 52 10.64 -0.93 0.74
CA GLN A 52 11.74 -1.65 0.10
C GLN A 52 11.37 -2.16 -1.29
N LEU A 53 10.14 -2.65 -1.44
CA LEU A 53 9.67 -3.19 -2.71
C LEU A 53 9.39 -2.07 -3.72
N PHE A 54 8.80 -0.97 -3.27
CA PHE A 54 8.25 0.07 -4.14
C PHE A 54 8.68 1.51 -3.76
N GLY A 55 9.43 1.72 -2.67
CA GLY A 55 9.87 3.06 -2.28
C GLY A 55 8.78 3.93 -1.65
N PHE A 56 7.75 3.34 -1.03
CA PHE A 56 6.75 4.11 -0.28
C PHE A 56 7.21 4.33 1.16
N ALA A 57 7.53 5.58 1.53
CA ALA A 57 7.91 5.91 2.90
C ALA A 57 6.67 6.17 3.77
N PRO A 58 6.58 5.59 5.00
CA PRO A 58 5.54 5.97 5.96
C PRO A 58 5.58 7.47 6.27
N GLY A 59 4.41 8.08 6.45
CA GLY A 59 4.26 9.52 6.73
C GLY A 59 4.38 10.41 5.48
N GLN A 60 4.59 9.83 4.30
CA GLN A 60 4.60 10.57 3.05
C GLN A 60 3.16 10.67 2.49
N ALA A 61 2.80 11.85 1.98
CA ALA A 61 1.59 12.00 1.17
C ALA A 61 1.74 11.19 -0.15
N LEU A 62 0.72 10.39 -0.47
CA LEU A 62 0.67 9.43 -1.59
C LEU A 62 0.11 10.00 -2.89
#